data_AF-A0PCY1-F1
#
_entry.id   AF-A0PCY1-F1
#
_cell.length_a   1.000
_cell.length_b   1.000
_cell.length_c   1.000
_cell.angle_alpha   90.00
_cell.angle_beta   90.00
_cell.angle_gamma   90.00
#
_symmetry.space_group_name_H-M   'P 1'
#
loop_
_entity.id
_entity.type
_entity.pdbx_description
1 polymer ?
#
loop_
_entity_poly.entity_id
_entity_poly.type
_entity_poly.pdbx_seq_one_letter_code
_entity_poly.pdbx_strand_id
1 'polypeptide(L)'
;MHAVLGGLPLLLPCTSAFLPSTPSSLLSSRSLTLKSAAARHASPLPRPSLAARPSPRFAAALRMAHGKCRAEYIWIGGRGGCGDDYRSKTRVLDKRPTSVSELPLWNYDGSSTGQAPGGDSEIYLQPAFMCADPMRGGDNILVLCEMIDPKNNPFPTGAL
;
A
#
# COMPACT_ATOMS: atom_id res chain seq x y z
N MET A 1 -15.70 -64.95 25.05
CA MET A 1 -15.84 -65.16 26.50
C MET A 1 -14.46 -65.11 27.12
N HIS A 2 -14.21 -64.09 27.94
CA HIS A 2 -13.38 -64.06 29.16
C HIS A 2 -13.16 -62.59 29.51
N ALA A 3 -13.78 -62.16 30.61
CA ALA A 3 -13.55 -60.90 31.31
C ALA A 3 -12.13 -60.90 31.92
N VAL A 4 -11.54 -59.77 32.32
CA VAL A 4 -11.64 -59.26 33.71
C VAL A 4 -10.74 -58.02 33.89
N LEU A 5 -11.37 -56.94 34.38
CA LEU A 5 -11.02 -56.01 35.48
C LEU A 5 -9.73 -55.15 35.49
N GLY A 6 -9.94 -53.88 35.86
CA GLY A 6 -9.07 -53.05 36.71
C GLY A 6 -8.33 -51.93 35.95
N GLY A 7 -8.32 -50.66 36.34
CA GLY A 7 -8.68 -50.01 37.59
C GLY A 7 -8.60 -48.48 37.46
N LEU A 8 -9.09 -47.82 38.52
CA LEU A 8 -9.54 -46.43 38.66
C LEU A 8 -8.54 -45.28 38.39
N PRO A 9 -9.06 -44.01 38.31
CA PRO A 9 -8.31 -42.79 38.02
C PRO A 9 -7.73 -42.15 39.29
N LEU A 10 -6.60 -41.44 39.14
CA LEU A 10 -6.02 -40.62 40.21
C LEU A 10 -6.08 -39.13 39.83
N LEU A 11 -7.08 -38.48 40.38
CA LEU A 11 -7.15 -37.03 40.62
C LEU A 11 -6.11 -36.64 41.68
N LEU A 12 -5.38 -35.56 41.43
CA LEU A 12 -4.66 -34.81 42.46
C LEU A 12 -4.99 -33.32 42.30
N PRO A 13 -5.76 -32.73 43.22
CA PRO A 13 -5.94 -31.30 43.34
C PRO A 13 -4.84 -30.75 44.26
N CYS A 14 -3.98 -29.87 43.75
CA CYS A 14 -3.05 -29.14 44.60
C CYS A 14 -3.52 -27.69 44.70
N THR A 15 -4.39 -27.46 45.69
CA THR A 15 -4.73 -26.14 46.21
C THR A 15 -3.54 -25.59 47.00
N SER A 16 -3.07 -24.39 46.65
CA SER A 16 -2.29 -23.56 47.57
C SER A 16 -2.67 -22.10 47.35
N ALA A 17 -3.63 -21.66 48.15
CA ALA A 17 -3.84 -20.25 48.44
C ALA A 17 -2.66 -19.74 49.27
N PHE A 18 -2.02 -18.66 48.82
CA PHE A 18 -1.19 -17.82 49.67
C PHE A 18 -1.49 -16.35 49.34
N LEU A 19 -2.11 -15.69 50.31
CA LEU A 19 -2.43 -14.26 50.38
C LEU A 19 -1.39 -13.59 51.33
N PRO A 20 -1.36 -12.25 51.45
CA PRO A 20 -0.19 -11.43 51.14
C PRO A 20 0.60 -10.99 52.38
N SER A 21 1.86 -10.64 52.19
CA SER A 21 2.66 -9.90 53.19
C SER A 21 3.14 -8.57 52.59
N THR A 22 2.56 -7.48 53.06
CA THR A 22 3.11 -6.12 52.96
C THR A 22 4.39 -6.02 53.78
N PRO A 23 5.35 -5.20 53.33
CA PRO A 23 5.98 -4.28 54.27
C PRO A 23 5.94 -2.84 53.74
N SER A 24 5.42 -1.98 54.61
CA SER A 24 5.56 -0.54 54.56
C SER A 24 7.03 -0.14 54.51
N SER A 25 7.45 0.60 53.49
CA SER A 25 8.65 1.43 53.55
C SER A 25 8.47 2.72 52.76
N LEU A 26 8.18 3.78 53.51
CA LEU A 26 8.72 5.13 53.36
C LEU A 26 8.55 5.82 51.99
N LEU A 27 7.48 6.60 51.92
CA LEU A 27 7.31 7.69 50.97
C LEU A 27 8.42 8.74 51.17
N SER A 28 9.52 8.64 50.42
CA SER A 28 10.46 9.75 50.25
C SER A 28 9.89 10.70 49.20
N SER A 29 9.13 11.71 49.66
CA SER A 29 8.72 12.87 48.86
C SER A 29 9.96 13.62 48.37
N ARG A 30 10.44 13.27 47.18
CA ARG A 30 11.27 14.16 46.37
C ARG A 30 10.34 14.86 45.40
N SER A 31 10.00 16.10 45.76
CA SER A 31 9.35 17.07 44.88
C SER A 31 10.14 17.17 43.57
N LEU A 32 9.63 16.53 42.52
CA LEU A 32 10.06 16.78 41.16
C LEU A 32 9.44 18.11 40.76
N THR A 33 10.21 19.19 40.88
CA THR A 33 9.89 20.43 40.19
C THR A 33 9.85 20.11 38.70
N LEU A 34 8.63 20.01 38.16
CA LEU A 34 8.38 19.93 36.73
C LEU A 34 8.89 21.23 36.13
N LYS A 35 10.15 21.24 35.66
CA LYS A 35 10.60 22.29 34.74
C LYS A 35 9.76 22.11 33.50
N SER A 36 8.71 22.92 33.37
CA SER A 36 7.91 23.05 32.17
C SER A 36 8.89 23.30 31.02
N ALA A 37 9.16 22.25 30.24
CA ALA A 37 9.88 22.37 29.00
C ALA A 37 8.93 23.14 28.10
N ALA A 38 9.12 24.47 28.05
CA ALA A 38 8.46 25.34 27.11
C ALA A 38 8.52 24.64 25.75
N ALA A 39 7.34 24.28 25.23
CA ALA A 39 7.19 23.70 23.92
C ALA A 39 7.88 24.65 22.95
N ARG A 40 9.08 24.28 22.51
CA ARG A 40 9.77 24.98 21.43
C ARG A 40 8.80 24.90 20.28
N HIS A 41 8.19 26.04 19.98
CA HIS A 41 7.37 26.25 18.82
C HIS A 41 8.23 25.81 17.64
N ALA A 42 8.03 24.58 17.18
CA ALA A 42 8.73 24.06 16.02
C ALA A 42 8.26 24.95 14.87
N SER A 43 9.12 25.89 14.47
CA SER A 43 8.88 26.69 13.28
C SER A 43 8.47 25.72 12.18
N PRO A 44 7.33 25.92 11.50
CA PRO A 44 6.92 25.02 10.44
C PRO A 44 8.09 24.90 9.46
N LEU A 45 8.50 23.66 9.16
CA LEU A 45 9.49 23.41 8.12
C LEU A 45 9.07 24.21 6.88
N PRO A 46 10.01 24.86 6.17
CA PRO A 46 9.66 25.58 4.96
C PRO A 46 8.92 24.62 4.05
N ARG A 47 7.63 24.91 3.80
CA ARG A 47 6.89 24.18 2.77
C ARG A 47 7.73 24.33 1.50
N PRO A 48 8.11 23.25 0.80
CA PRO A 48 8.67 23.42 -0.52
C PRO A 48 7.64 24.24 -1.30
N SER A 49 8.05 25.38 -1.83
CA SER A 49 7.16 26.28 -2.56
C SER A 49 6.71 25.55 -3.82
N LEU A 50 5.57 24.86 -3.72
CA LEU A 50 4.96 24.08 -4.80
C LEU A 50 4.30 25.01 -5.83
N ALA A 51 5.03 25.99 -6.33
CA ALA A 51 4.55 26.85 -7.39
C ALA A 51 5.71 27.28 -8.29
N ALA A 52 6.53 26.32 -8.75
CA ALA A 52 7.15 26.48 -10.05
C ALA A 52 6.01 26.42 -11.08
N ARG A 53 5.29 27.53 -11.25
CA ARG A 53 4.22 27.63 -12.24
C ARG A 53 4.88 27.37 -13.60
N PRO A 54 4.54 26.27 -14.30
CA PRO A 54 5.18 25.96 -15.56
C PRO A 54 5.02 27.16 -16.48
N SER A 55 6.08 27.51 -17.22
CA SER A 55 5.99 28.60 -18.18
C SER A 55 4.81 28.33 -19.13
N PRO A 56 4.09 29.36 -19.61
CA PRO A 56 2.98 29.16 -20.54
C PRO A 56 3.37 28.34 -21.78
N ARG A 57 4.64 28.44 -22.20
CA ARG A 57 5.22 27.61 -23.27
C ARG A 57 5.34 26.13 -22.89
N PHE A 58 5.77 25.82 -21.66
CA PHE A 58 5.82 24.45 -21.17
C PHE A 58 4.42 23.86 -20.95
N ALA A 59 3.49 24.65 -20.40
CA ALA A 59 2.08 24.25 -20.26
C ALA A 59 1.42 24.00 -21.63
N ALA A 60 1.70 24.83 -22.64
CA ALA A 60 1.23 24.62 -24.01
C ALA A 60 1.84 23.37 -24.66
N ALA A 61 3.14 23.11 -24.44
CA ALA A 61 3.80 21.89 -24.92
C ALA A 61 3.24 20.61 -24.27
N LEU A 62 2.68 20.70 -23.06
CA LEU A 62 2.00 19.59 -22.40
C LEU A 62 0.60 19.31 -22.98
N ARG A 63 0.01 20.24 -23.74
CA ARG A 63 -1.28 20.07 -24.39
C ARG A 63 -1.13 19.13 -25.57
N MET A 64 -1.75 17.96 -25.49
CA MET A 64 -1.69 16.96 -26.55
C MET A 64 -2.28 17.49 -27.86
N ALA A 65 -1.79 16.97 -28.99
CA ALA A 65 -2.45 17.16 -30.28
C ALA A 65 -3.92 16.75 -30.20
N HIS A 66 -4.80 17.48 -30.90
CA HIS A 66 -6.24 17.26 -30.86
C HIS A 66 -6.60 15.78 -31.08
N GLY A 67 -7.45 15.23 -30.22
CA GLY A 67 -7.91 13.85 -30.26
C GLY A 67 -7.12 12.88 -29.40
N LYS A 68 -5.82 13.12 -29.12
CA LYS A 68 -5.01 12.17 -28.34
C LYS A 68 -5.27 12.23 -26.84
N CYS A 69 -5.21 11.08 -26.19
CA CYS A 69 -5.43 10.91 -24.75
C CYS A 69 -4.20 10.27 -24.10
N ARG A 70 -3.68 10.83 -22.99
CA ARG A 70 -2.71 10.12 -22.14
C ARG A 70 -3.49 9.31 -21.10
N ALA A 71 -3.27 8.01 -21.10
CA ALA A 71 -3.79 7.09 -20.10
C ALA A 71 -2.65 6.67 -19.16
N GLU A 72 -2.72 7.08 -17.89
CA GLU A 72 -1.78 6.67 -16.86
C GLU A 72 -2.23 5.35 -16.26
N TYR A 73 -1.53 4.26 -16.58
CA TYR A 73 -1.81 2.94 -16.02
C TYR A 73 -1.12 2.86 -14.66
N ILE A 74 -1.86 2.52 -13.62
CA ILE A 74 -1.43 2.46 -12.23
C ILE A 74 -1.67 1.05 -11.70
N TRP A 75 -0.70 0.49 -11.00
CA TRP A 75 -0.78 -0.83 -10.35
C TRP A 75 0.05 -0.86 -9.07
N ILE A 76 -0.12 -1.94 -8.31
CA ILE A 76 0.64 -2.19 -7.07
C ILE A 76 1.86 -3.04 -7.41
N GLY A 77 3.05 -2.55 -7.05
CA GLY A 77 4.31 -3.29 -7.20
C GLY A 77 4.47 -4.38 -6.14
N GLY A 78 5.61 -5.08 -6.20
CA GLY A 78 5.90 -6.21 -5.30
C GLY A 78 6.83 -5.87 -4.14
N ARG A 79 7.34 -4.64 -4.03
CA ARG A 79 8.23 -4.23 -2.93
C ARG A 79 7.41 -3.70 -1.76
N GLY A 80 7.96 -3.79 -0.54
CA GLY A 80 7.40 -3.11 0.64
C GLY A 80 6.22 -3.81 1.34
N GLY A 81 5.57 -4.80 0.70
CA GLY A 81 4.44 -5.52 1.27
C GLY A 81 3.10 -4.99 0.77
N CYS A 82 2.09 -4.92 1.64
CA CYS A 82 0.71 -4.59 1.25
C CYS A 82 0.53 -3.09 0.95
N GLY A 83 0.73 -2.69 -0.30
CA GLY A 83 0.14 -1.46 -0.86
C GLY A 83 0.92 -0.16 -0.63
N ASP A 84 2.21 -0.22 -0.32
CA ASP A 84 3.09 0.95 -0.22
C ASP A 84 3.90 1.22 -1.51
N ASP A 85 3.89 0.28 -2.47
CA ASP A 85 4.61 0.38 -3.73
C ASP A 85 3.66 0.67 -4.91
N TYR A 86 3.32 1.94 -5.15
CA TYR A 86 2.54 2.33 -6.33
C TYR A 86 3.45 2.51 -7.54
N ARG A 87 3.08 1.89 -8.66
CA ARG A 87 3.79 2.00 -9.93
C ARG A 87 2.85 2.59 -10.98
N SER A 88 3.41 3.37 -11.89
CA SER A 88 2.65 3.88 -13.03
C SER A 88 3.49 4.03 -14.29
N LYS A 89 2.80 4.06 -15.43
CA LYS A 89 3.38 4.43 -16.72
C LYS A 89 2.29 4.96 -17.66
N THR A 90 2.68 5.83 -18.57
CA THR A 90 1.75 6.50 -19.49
C THR A 90 1.69 5.82 -20.86
N ARG A 91 0.49 5.45 -21.32
CA ARG A 91 0.21 5.12 -22.73
C ARG A 91 -0.43 6.33 -23.40
N VAL A 92 -0.04 6.62 -24.64
CA VAL A 92 -0.76 7.58 -25.49
C VAL A 92 -1.74 6.80 -26.36
N LEU A 93 -3.01 7.18 -26.29
CA LEU A 93 -4.11 6.65 -27.09
C LEU A 93 -4.52 7.68 -28.15
N ASP A 94 -5.01 7.20 -29.30
CA ASP A 94 -5.43 8.07 -30.40
C ASP A 94 -6.77 8.78 -30.13
N LYS A 95 -7.57 8.24 -29.22
CA LYS A 95 -8.81 8.84 -28.72
C LYS A 95 -9.03 8.56 -27.24
N ARG A 96 -9.83 9.38 -26.58
CA ARG A 96 -10.29 9.13 -25.21
C ARG A 96 -11.28 7.94 -25.21
N PRO A 97 -11.01 6.90 -24.42
CA PRO A 97 -11.94 5.77 -24.29
C PRO A 97 -13.19 6.17 -23.49
N THR A 98 -14.32 5.54 -23.83
CA THR A 98 -15.61 5.78 -23.15
C THR A 98 -15.87 4.79 -22.02
N SER A 99 -15.22 3.63 -22.06
CA SER A 99 -15.39 2.54 -21.10
C SER A 99 -14.06 1.83 -20.84
N VAL A 100 -13.97 1.13 -19.70
CA VAL A 100 -12.78 0.36 -19.31
C VAL A 100 -12.46 -0.75 -20.32
N SER A 101 -13.48 -1.35 -20.95
CA SER A 101 -13.31 -2.40 -21.96
C SER A 101 -12.65 -1.94 -23.26
N GLU A 102 -12.63 -0.64 -23.55
CA GLU A 102 -11.91 -0.09 -24.70
C GLU A 102 -10.41 0.08 -24.43
N LEU A 103 -9.98 -0.02 -23.17
CA LEU A 103 -8.58 0.14 -22.81
C LEU A 103 -7.79 -1.12 -23.18
N PRO A 104 -6.69 -0.98 -23.95
CA PRO A 104 -5.87 -2.12 -24.32
C PRO A 104 -5.14 -2.70 -23.11
N LEU A 105 -5.11 -4.04 -23.02
CA LEU A 105 -4.17 -4.75 -22.16
C LEU A 105 -2.75 -4.21 -22.36
N TRP A 106 -1.99 -4.21 -21.29
CA TRP A 106 -0.58 -3.81 -21.33
C TRP A 106 0.26 -4.75 -20.48
N ASN A 107 1.57 -4.55 -20.49
CA ASN A 107 2.52 -5.44 -19.83
C ASN A 107 3.71 -4.64 -19.30
N TYR A 108 4.35 -5.11 -18.24
CA TYR A 108 5.57 -4.51 -17.73
C TYR A 108 6.54 -5.59 -17.26
N ASP A 109 7.81 -5.20 -17.11
CA ASP A 109 8.85 -6.07 -16.59
C ASP A 109 8.76 -6.19 -15.06
N GLY A 110 8.21 -7.31 -14.62
CA GLY A 110 8.03 -7.69 -13.21
C GLY A 110 9.35 -7.85 -12.45
N SER A 111 10.48 -8.10 -13.12
CA SER A 111 11.78 -8.26 -12.44
C SER A 111 12.24 -6.97 -11.75
N SER A 112 11.99 -5.82 -12.38
CA SER A 112 12.26 -4.49 -11.82
C SER A 112 11.39 -4.14 -10.61
N THR A 113 10.33 -4.90 -10.39
CA THR A 113 9.32 -4.67 -9.34
C THR A 113 9.38 -5.70 -8.21
N GLY A 114 10.25 -6.72 -8.34
CA GLY A 114 10.30 -7.84 -7.39
C GLY A 114 9.15 -8.84 -7.55
N GLN A 115 8.42 -8.80 -8.66
CA GLN A 115 7.24 -9.63 -8.89
C GLN A 115 7.55 -10.86 -9.76
N ALA A 116 8.59 -10.86 -10.59
CA ALA A 116 8.89 -12.01 -11.45
C ALA A 116 10.41 -12.27 -11.59
N PRO A 117 10.83 -13.55 -11.79
CA PRO A 117 12.23 -13.87 -12.08
C PRO A 117 12.62 -13.38 -13.49
N GLY A 118 13.89 -13.04 -13.69
CA GLY A 118 14.35 -12.39 -14.95
C GLY A 118 14.24 -13.22 -16.24
N GLY A 119 13.88 -14.51 -16.18
CA GLY A 119 13.73 -15.37 -17.35
C GLY A 119 12.33 -15.39 -17.98
N ASP A 120 11.30 -15.08 -17.19
CA ASP A 120 9.89 -14.94 -17.62
C ASP A 120 9.25 -13.87 -16.73
N SER A 121 9.52 -12.61 -17.07
CA SER A 121 9.23 -11.46 -16.20
C SER A 121 8.01 -10.66 -16.61
N GLU A 122 7.31 -11.07 -17.67
CA GLU A 122 6.17 -10.32 -18.20
C GLU A 122 4.94 -10.49 -17.30
N ILE A 123 4.45 -9.36 -16.78
CA ILE A 123 3.18 -9.30 -16.05
C ILE A 123 2.24 -8.39 -16.82
N TYR A 124 0.99 -8.83 -16.98
CA TYR A 124 -0.02 -8.09 -17.71
C TYR A 124 -0.82 -7.18 -16.78
N LEU A 125 -1.19 -6.02 -17.31
CA LEU A 125 -2.04 -5.01 -16.68
C LEU A 125 -3.42 -5.09 -17.31
N GLN A 126 -4.39 -5.55 -16.54
CA GLN A 126 -5.80 -5.59 -16.89
C GLN A 126 -6.50 -4.34 -16.34
N PRO A 127 -7.02 -3.44 -17.21
CA PRO A 127 -7.78 -2.28 -16.75
C PRO A 127 -9.01 -2.70 -15.94
N ALA A 128 -9.16 -2.16 -14.73
CA ALA A 128 -10.27 -2.44 -13.83
C ALA A 128 -11.13 -1.19 -13.56
N PHE A 129 -10.51 -0.01 -13.49
CA PHE A 129 -11.20 1.26 -13.26
C PHE A 129 -10.53 2.40 -14.01
N MET A 130 -11.31 3.39 -14.45
CA MET A 130 -10.78 4.60 -15.07
C MET A 130 -11.46 5.87 -14.55
N CYS A 131 -10.70 6.96 -14.44
CA CYS A 131 -11.22 8.28 -14.09
C CYS A 131 -10.44 9.39 -14.81
N ALA A 132 -10.94 10.63 -14.77
CA ALA A 132 -10.23 11.78 -15.34
C ALA A 132 -8.95 12.08 -14.55
N ASP A 133 -7.86 12.43 -15.25
CA ASP A 133 -6.59 12.80 -14.63
C ASP A 133 -6.62 14.26 -14.12
N PRO A 134 -6.60 14.50 -12.79
CA PRO A 134 -6.68 15.84 -12.23
C PRO A 134 -5.39 16.64 -12.40
N MET A 135 -4.24 15.99 -12.61
CA MET A 135 -2.93 16.64 -12.73
C MET A 135 -2.71 17.12 -14.16
N ARG A 136 -3.09 16.31 -15.16
CA ARG A 136 -2.94 16.66 -16.58
C ARG A 136 -4.16 17.40 -17.14
N GLY A 137 -5.36 17.13 -16.61
CA GLY A 137 -6.62 17.70 -17.08
C GLY A 137 -7.00 17.29 -18.52
N GLY A 138 -8.03 17.93 -19.08
CA GLY A 138 -8.50 17.69 -20.44
C GLY A 138 -9.05 16.27 -20.65
N ASP A 139 -8.62 15.62 -21.73
CA ASP A 139 -9.06 14.27 -22.09
C ASP A 139 -8.21 13.14 -21.49
N ASN A 140 -7.23 13.49 -20.65
CA ASN A 140 -6.33 12.52 -20.04
C ASN A 140 -7.04 11.76 -18.91
N ILE A 141 -6.63 10.50 -18.70
CA ILE A 141 -7.27 9.58 -17.76
C ILE A 141 -6.24 8.86 -16.89
N LEU A 142 -6.66 8.49 -15.69
CA LEU A 142 -6.00 7.51 -14.85
C LEU A 142 -6.70 6.16 -15.03
N VAL A 143 -5.94 5.08 -15.03
CA VAL A 143 -6.41 3.70 -15.19
C VAL A 143 -5.81 2.85 -14.09
N LEU A 144 -6.64 2.38 -13.17
CA LEU A 144 -6.24 1.38 -12.18
C LEU A 144 -6.31 -0.01 -12.81
N CYS A 145 -5.23 -0.78 -12.64
CA CYS A 145 -5.10 -2.09 -13.24
C CYS A 145 -4.94 -3.18 -12.19
N GLU A 146 -5.59 -4.31 -12.46
CA GLU A 146 -5.23 -5.60 -11.87
C GLU A 146 -4.02 -6.17 -12.61
N MET A 147 -3.26 -7.01 -11.91
CA MET A 147 -2.13 -7.73 -12.49
C MET A 147 -2.55 -9.16 -12.76
N ILE A 148 -2.27 -9.64 -13.97
CA ILE A 148 -2.56 -11.02 -14.35
C ILE A 148 -1.32 -11.68 -14.95
N ASP A 149 -1.22 -12.98 -14.77
CA ASP A 149 -0.20 -13.81 -15.41
C ASP A 149 -0.54 -14.04 -16.91
N PRO A 150 0.39 -14.60 -17.71
CA PRO A 150 0.12 -14.94 -19.11
C PRO A 150 -1.01 -15.96 -19.35
N LYS A 151 -1.51 -16.60 -18.29
CA LYS A 151 -2.62 -17.56 -18.30
C LYS A 151 -3.94 -16.90 -17.83
N ASN A 152 -3.96 -15.58 -17.64
CA ASN A 152 -5.08 -14.78 -17.12
C ASN A 152 -5.48 -15.10 -15.67
N ASN A 153 -4.57 -15.64 -14.85
CA ASN A 153 -4.80 -15.77 -13.42
C ASN A 153 -4.40 -14.48 -12.69
N PRO A 154 -5.09 -14.10 -11.61
CA PRO A 154 -4.70 -12.97 -10.78
C PRO A 154 -3.28 -13.15 -10.23
N PHE A 155 -2.46 -12.11 -10.35
CA PHE A 155 -1.11 -12.12 -9.81
C PHE A 155 -1.14 -11.95 -8.29
N PRO A 156 -0.46 -12.81 -7.50
CA PRO A 156 -0.48 -12.73 -6.05
C PRO A 156 0.28 -11.49 -5.57
N THR A 157 -0.43 -10.39 -5.38
CA THR A 157 0.09 -9.19 -4.73
C THR A 157 -0.38 -9.22 -3.29
N GLY A 158 0.32 -9.99 -2.44
CA GLY A 158 0.12 -10.07 -0.99
C GLY A 158 -1.35 -10.27 -0.56
N ALA A 159 -1.76 -11.52 -0.38
CA ALA A 159 -2.98 -11.83 0.35
C ALA A 159 -2.92 -11.19 1.76
N LEU A 160 -4.02 -10.54 2.17
CA LEU A 160 -4.27 -10.02 3.52
C LEU A 160 -4.07 -11.09 4.60
#